data_AF-A0A941EFA1-F1
#
_entry.id   AF-A0A941EFA1-F1
#
_cell.length_a   1.000
_cell.length_b   1.000
_cell.length_c   1.000
_cell.angle_alpha   90.00
_cell.angle_beta   90.00
_cell.angle_gamma   90.00
#
_symmetry.space_group_name_H-M   'P 1'
#
loop_
_entity.id
_entity.type
_entity.pdbx_description
1 polymer ?
#
loop_
_entity_poly.entity_id
_entity_poly.type
_entity_poly.pdbx_seq_one_letter_code
_entity_poly.pdbx_strand_id
1 'polypeptide(L)'
;MHTLGMHVRRIREAAGITLEELARRSGLSFRGVVYIEHGKRNPSLTTLLNLARGLDIEPSRLLEVFDAARREPIESPKSDPE
;
A
#
# COMPACT_ATOMS: atom_id res chain seq x y z
N MET A 1 4.08 7.30 11.80
CA MET A 1 3.54 6.95 10.46
C MET A 1 3.66 5.44 10.25
N HIS A 2 2.58 4.68 10.44
CA HIS A 2 2.51 3.21 10.32
C HIS A 2 1.31 2.77 9.47
N THR A 3 0.83 3.63 8.58
CA THR A 3 -0.47 3.47 7.90
C THR A 3 -0.43 2.43 6.79
N LEU A 4 0.63 2.41 5.97
CA LEU A 4 0.74 1.48 4.84
C LEU A 4 0.91 0.02 5.28
N GLY A 5 1.84 -0.27 6.21
CA GLY A 5 2.09 -1.65 6.66
C GLY A 5 0.85 -2.30 7.27
N MET A 6 0.13 -1.56 8.11
CA MET A 6 -1.15 -2.02 8.66
C MET A 6 -2.22 -2.20 7.58
N HIS A 7 -2.24 -1.34 6.57
CA HIS A 7 -3.19 -1.45 5.44
C HIS A 7 -2.92 -2.71 4.60
N VAL A 8 -1.65 -2.97 4.27
CA VAL A 8 -1.22 -4.22 3.61
C VAL A 8 -1.68 -5.43 4.43
N ARG A 9 -1.44 -5.43 5.74
CA ARG A 9 -1.88 -6.50 6.64
C ARG A 9 -3.38 -6.73 6.59
N ARG A 10 -4.18 -5.66 6.65
CA ARG A 10 -5.65 -5.76 6.59
C ARG A 10 -6.14 -6.36 5.29
N ILE A 11 -5.58 -5.94 4.16
CA ILE A 11 -5.92 -6.49 2.85
C ILE A 11 -5.54 -7.97 2.79
N ARG A 12 -4.35 -8.34 3.29
CA ARG A 12 -3.89 -9.73 3.36
C ARG A 12 -4.84 -10.61 4.18
N GLU A 13 -5.21 -10.14 5.37
CA GLU A 13 -6.13 -10.86 6.27
C GLU A 13 -7.53 -10.99 5.65
N ALA A 14 -8.03 -9.95 4.98
CA ALA A 14 -9.31 -10.00 4.25
C ALA A 14 -9.29 -10.96 3.05
N ALA A 15 -8.14 -11.10 2.38
CA ALA A 15 -7.92 -12.09 1.33
C ALA A 15 -7.73 -13.53 1.86
N GLY A 16 -7.65 -13.72 3.19
CA GLY A 16 -7.53 -15.05 3.81
C GLY A 16 -6.19 -15.74 3.58
N ILE A 17 -5.12 -15.00 3.23
CA ILE A 17 -3.80 -15.58 2.94
C ILE A 17 -2.78 -15.33 4.05
N THR A 18 -1.85 -16.27 4.23
CA THR A 18 -0.78 -16.14 5.23
C THR A 18 0.35 -15.21 4.75
N LEU A 19 1.27 -14.86 5.65
CA LEU A 19 2.46 -14.09 5.31
C LEU A 19 3.38 -14.84 4.33
N GLU A 20 3.51 -16.16 4.50
CA GLU A 20 4.26 -17.05 3.61
C GLU A 20 3.65 -17.05 2.21
N GLU A 21 2.32 -17.12 2.13
CA GLU A 21 1.63 -17.12 0.85
C GLU A 21 1.75 -15.76 0.15
N LEU A 22 1.64 -14.65 0.89
CA LEU A 22 1.89 -13.32 0.32
C LEU A 22 3.33 -13.18 -0.17
N ALA A 23 4.32 -13.65 0.59
CA ALA A 23 5.72 -13.64 0.18
C ALA A 23 5.92 -14.42 -1.13
N ARG A 24 5.36 -15.63 -1.22
CA ARG A 24 5.41 -16.47 -2.42
C ARG A 24 4.76 -15.79 -3.62
N ARG A 25 3.54 -15.25 -3.47
CA ARG A 25 2.81 -14.60 -4.57
C ARG A 25 3.44 -13.28 -5.04
N SER A 26 4.02 -12.52 -4.11
CA SER A 26 4.67 -11.23 -4.41
C SER A 26 6.12 -11.40 -4.90
N GLY A 27 6.72 -12.58 -4.76
CA GLY A 27 8.15 -12.80 -5.03
C GLY A 27 9.08 -12.09 -4.04
N LEU A 28 8.55 -11.67 -2.89
CA LEU A 28 9.33 -11.04 -1.82
C LEU A 28 9.79 -12.08 -0.81
N SER A 29 10.89 -11.80 -0.10
CA SER A 29 11.28 -12.63 1.05
C SER A 29 10.22 -12.56 2.16
N PHE A 30 10.00 -13.66 2.87
CA PHE A 30 9.12 -13.71 4.04
C PHE A 30 9.43 -12.61 5.06
N ARG A 31 10.72 -12.48 5.44
CA ARG A 31 11.18 -11.41 6.34
C ARG A 31 10.91 -10.01 5.76
N GLY A 32 10.99 -9.86 4.44
CA GLY A 32 10.61 -8.63 3.73
C GLY A 32 9.15 -8.25 3.98
N VAL A 33 8.23 -9.19 3.75
CA VAL A 33 6.78 -8.99 3.98
C VAL A 33 6.50 -8.67 5.45
N VAL A 34 7.08 -9.42 6.39
CA VAL A 34 6.95 -9.14 7.84
C VAL A 34 7.39 -7.72 8.19
N TYR A 35 8.55 -7.28 7.69
CA TYR A 35 9.04 -5.93 7.99
C TYR A 35 8.17 -4.84 7.38
N ILE A 36 7.57 -5.09 6.22
CA ILE A 36 6.65 -4.15 5.59
C ILE A 36 5.36 -4.04 6.41
N GLU A 37 4.73 -5.16 6.79
CA GLU A 37 3.50 -5.13 7.59
C GLU A 37 3.69 -4.46 8.96
N HIS A 38 4.88 -4.60 9.56
CA HIS A 38 5.23 -3.93 10.82
C HIS A 38 5.75 -2.49 10.65
N GLY A 39 5.76 -1.95 9.42
CA GLY A 39 6.23 -0.59 9.16
C GLY A 39 7.71 -0.36 9.43
N LYS A 40 8.52 -1.43 9.44
CA LYS A 40 9.98 -1.39 9.66
C LYS A 40 10.77 -1.08 8.40
N ARG A 41 10.11 -0.97 7.24
CA ARG A 41 10.71 -0.61 5.95
C ARG A 41 9.85 0.39 5.21
N ASN A 42 10.51 1.27 4.46
CA ASN A 42 9.88 2.07 3.42
C ASN A 42 9.97 1.29 2.09
N PRO A 43 8.87 0.67 1.60
CA PRO A 43 8.90 -0.12 0.38
C PRO A 43 9.17 0.76 -0.84
N SER A 44 10.00 0.29 -1.77
CA SER A 44 10.16 0.91 -3.09
C SER A 44 8.89 0.78 -3.92
N LEU A 45 8.77 1.55 -5.00
CA LEU A 45 7.66 1.41 -5.96
C LEU A 45 7.53 -0.03 -6.47
N THR A 46 8.63 -0.66 -6.87
CA THR A 46 8.65 -2.07 -7.29
C THR A 46 8.13 -3.00 -6.20
N THR A 47 8.46 -2.74 -4.94
CA THR A 47 7.96 -3.53 -3.80
C THR A 47 6.45 -3.38 -3.64
N LEU A 48 5.92 -2.15 -3.81
CA LEU A 48 4.48 -1.90 -3.79
C LEU A 48 3.76 -2.65 -4.91
N LEU A 49 4.29 -2.61 -6.13
CA LEU A 49 3.71 -3.34 -7.27
C LEU A 49 3.72 -4.86 -7.05
N ASN A 50 4.80 -5.39 -6.47
CA ASN A 50 4.89 -6.80 -6.13
C ASN A 50 3.89 -7.20 -5.03
N LEU A 51 3.70 -6.36 -4.02
CA LEU A 51 2.67 -6.58 -3.00
C LEU A 51 1.27 -6.56 -3.60
N ALA A 52 0.96 -5.58 -4.44
CA ALA A 52 -0.33 -5.46 -5.10
C ALA A 52 -0.65 -6.70 -5.93
N ARG A 53 0.33 -7.17 -6.73
CA ARG A 53 0.24 -8.44 -7.46
C ARG A 53 0.03 -9.63 -6.52
N GLY A 54 0.77 -9.69 -5.41
CA GLY A 54 0.67 -10.78 -4.44
C GLY A 54 -0.66 -10.83 -3.69
N LEU A 55 -1.32 -9.67 -3.53
CA LEU A 55 -2.61 -9.48 -2.90
C LEU A 55 -3.78 -9.54 -3.89
N ASP A 56 -3.50 -9.65 -5.19
CA ASP A 56 -4.50 -9.63 -6.28
C ASP A 56 -5.37 -8.37 -6.27
N ILE A 57 -4.73 -7.19 -6.18
CA ILE A 57 -5.38 -5.88 -6.17
C ILE A 57 -4.64 -4.88 -7.06
N GLU A 58 -5.33 -3.80 -7.42
CA GLU A 58 -4.70 -2.64 -8.04
C GLU A 58 -3.75 -1.92 -7.07
N PRO A 59 -2.59 -1.42 -7.53
CA PRO A 59 -1.64 -0.69 -6.66
C PRO A 59 -2.26 0.54 -5.99
N SER A 60 -3.23 1.19 -6.62
CA SER A 60 -3.98 2.32 -6.05
C SER A 60 -4.67 1.96 -4.74
N ARG A 61 -5.15 0.73 -4.59
CA ARG A 61 -5.79 0.23 -3.37
C ARG A 61 -4.85 0.24 -2.18
N LEU A 62 -3.54 0.02 -2.39
CA LEU A 62 -2.54 0.13 -1.32
C LEU A 62 -2.34 1.58 -0.86
N LEU A 63 -2.60 2.56 -1.73
CA LEU A 63 -2.33 3.98 -1.50
C LEU A 63 -3.52 4.76 -0.94
N GLU A 64 -4.72 4.20 -0.94
CA GLU A 64 -5.93 4.84 -0.39
C GLU A 64 -5.78 5.33 1.06
N VAL A 65 -4.89 4.69 1.83
CA VAL A 65 -4.58 5.10 3.20
C VAL A 65 -3.99 6.51 3.30
N PHE A 66 -3.50 7.06 2.18
CA PHE A 66 -2.99 8.44 2.07
C PHE A 66 -4.03 9.43 1.53
N ASP A 67 -5.14 8.96 0.94
CA ASP A 67 -6.20 9.84 0.41
C ASP A 67 -7.10 10.38 1.50
N ALA A 68 -7.29 9.63 2.59
CA ALA A 68 -8.03 10.12 3.77
C ALA A 68 -7.40 11.38 4.40
N ALA A 69 -6.10 11.61 4.18
CA ALA A 69 -5.37 12.78 4.69
C ALA A 69 -5.38 14.00 3.74
N ARG A 70 -5.87 13.85 2.50
CA ARG A 70 -5.78 14.88 1.43
C ARG A 70 -7.11 15.48 0.99
N ARG A 71 -8.19 15.31 1.75
CA ARG A 71 -9.49 15.94 1.45
C ARG A 71 -9.56 17.45 1.74
N GLU A 72 -8.44 18.16 1.75
CA GLU A 72 -8.50 19.59 1.45
C GLU A 72 -8.58 19.72 -0.08
N PRO A 73 -9.64 20.30 -0.63
CA PRO A 73 -9.71 20.57 -2.06
C PRO A 73 -8.44 21.31 -2.46
N ILE A 74 -7.77 20.84 -3.51
CA ILE A 74 -6.79 21.66 -4.22
C ILE A 74 -7.62 22.83 -4.75
N GLU A 75 -7.62 23.95 -4.02
CA GLU A 75 -8.32 25.17 -4.42
C GLU A 75 -7.87 25.45 -5.86
N SER A 76 -8.82 25.37 -6.79
CA SER A 76 -8.53 25.51 -8.21
C SER A 76 -7.77 26.82 -8.40
N PRO A 77 -6.70 26.87 -9.23
CA PRO A 77 -6.10 28.15 -9.58
C PRO A 77 -7.25 29.06 -10.03
N LYS A 78 -7.46 30.18 -9.33
CA LYS A 78 -8.40 31.21 -9.78
C LYS A 78 -8.04 31.45 -11.24
N SER A 79 -8.98 31.17 -12.14
CA SER A 79 -8.86 31.58 -13.53
C SER A 79 -8.49 33.05 -13.51
N ASP A 80 -7.35 33.39 -14.11
CA ASP A 80 -6.93 34.77 -14.27
C ASP A 80 -8.12 35.57 -14.81
N PRO A 81 -8.53 36.67 -14.16
CA PRO A 81 -9.55 37.53 -14.73
C PRO A 81 -8.99 38.14 -16.02
N GLU A 82 -9.85 38.18 -17.03
CA GLU A 82 -9.64 38.70 -18.40
C GLU A 82 -8.76 39.95 -18.51
#